data_AF-A0AA36UHI2-F1
#
_entry.id   AF-A0AA36UHI2-F1
#
_cell.length_a   1.000
_cell.length_b   1.000
_cell.length_c   1.000
_cell.angle_alpha   90.00
_cell.angle_beta   90.00
_cell.angle_gamma   90.00
#
_symmetry.space_group_name_H-M   'P 1'
#
loop_
_entity.id
_entity.type
_entity.pdbx_description
1 polymer ?
#
loop_
_entity_poly.entity_id
_entity_poly.type
_entity_poly.pdbx_seq_one_letter_code
_entity_poly.pdbx_strand_id
1 'polypeptide(L)'
;MNKMPVLFAGHGSPMNALDAENPFNQGFRRIAQKFAKPKAILMISAHWYGNRLQVTSGERPEMIYDFYGFPAALSQVQYPAPGSPELAGLVRSLLRPENVEMNPERGFDHGAWAVLKHLYSEADIPVVQLSLNLMQPAQWHFIIN
;
A
#
# COMPACT_ATOMS: atom_id res chain seq x y z
N MET A 1 -5.74 -18.94 -15.66
CA MET A 1 -5.48 -18.06 -14.49
C MET A 1 -6.43 -16.89 -14.58
N ASN A 2 -7.22 -16.64 -13.53
CA ASN A 2 -8.06 -15.43 -13.49
C ASN A 2 -7.19 -14.22 -13.13
N LYS A 3 -7.43 -13.08 -13.78
CA LYS A 3 -6.76 -11.82 -13.44
C LYS A 3 -7.14 -11.40 -12.01
N MET A 4 -6.15 -10.98 -11.23
CA MET A 4 -6.40 -10.35 -9.93
C MET A 4 -7.09 -9.00 -10.11
N PRO A 5 -7.97 -8.58 -9.18
CA PRO A 5 -8.64 -7.29 -9.26
C PRO A 5 -7.69 -6.14 -8.89
N VAL A 6 -8.06 -4.94 -9.32
CA VAL A 6 -7.50 -3.68 -8.82
C VAL A 6 -8.56 -3.04 -7.92
N LEU A 7 -8.13 -2.53 -6.76
CA LEU A 7 -9.00 -1.83 -5.81
C LEU A 7 -8.55 -0.38 -5.69
N PHE A 8 -9.52 0.55 -5.70
CA PHE A 8 -9.32 1.93 -5.28
C PHE A 8 -10.03 2.12 -3.94
N ALA A 9 -9.28 2.46 -2.89
CA ALA A 9 -9.79 2.50 -1.51
C ALA A 9 -9.52 3.88 -0.88
N GLY A 10 -10.56 4.48 -0.32
CA GLY A 10 -10.39 5.63 0.59
C GLY A 10 -9.99 5.13 1.97
N HIS A 11 -8.80 5.53 2.45
CA HIS A 11 -8.32 5.14 3.78
C HIS A 11 -9.02 5.93 4.91
N GLY A 12 -9.43 7.17 4.63
CA GLY A 12 -10.23 8.00 5.54
C GLY A 12 -9.45 8.48 6.77
N SER A 13 -10.16 8.72 7.87
CA SER A 13 -9.51 9.11 9.14
C SER A 13 -8.60 8.00 9.65
N PRO A 14 -7.41 8.30 10.20
CA PRO A 14 -6.57 7.30 10.84
C PRO A 14 -7.29 6.48 11.92
N MET A 15 -8.30 7.06 12.59
CA MET A 15 -9.15 6.34 13.56
C MET A 15 -9.87 5.12 12.98
N ASN A 16 -10.07 5.06 11.67
CA ASN A 16 -10.66 3.91 11.01
C ASN A 16 -9.87 2.62 11.29
N ALA A 17 -8.55 2.70 11.52
CA ALA A 17 -7.74 1.53 11.84
C ALA A 17 -8.09 0.87 13.19
N LEU A 18 -8.78 1.59 14.08
CA LEU A 18 -9.20 1.10 15.40
C LEU A 18 -10.66 0.60 15.42
N ASP A 19 -11.50 1.11 14.52
CA ASP A 19 -12.91 0.75 14.47
C ASP A 19 -13.15 -0.37 13.45
N ALA A 20 -13.02 -1.62 13.89
CA ALA A 20 -13.29 -2.78 13.04
C ALA A 20 -14.72 -2.77 12.48
N GLU A 21 -15.68 -2.17 13.18
CA GLU A 21 -17.10 -2.23 12.86
C GLU A 21 -17.58 -1.10 11.95
N ASN A 22 -16.74 -0.12 11.63
CA ASN A 22 -17.16 0.90 10.67
C ASN A 22 -17.50 0.28 9.30
N PRO A 23 -18.48 0.85 8.55
CA PRO A 23 -18.95 0.27 7.30
C PRO A 23 -17.87 0.11 6.21
N PHE A 24 -16.85 0.98 6.20
CA PHE A 24 -15.74 0.89 5.24
C PHE A 24 -14.91 -0.37 5.48
N ASN A 25 -14.57 -0.64 6.73
CA ASN A 25 -13.78 -1.80 7.14
C ASN A 25 -14.53 -3.12 6.95
N GLN A 26 -15.83 -3.13 7.21
CA GLN A 26 -16.68 -4.27 6.83
C GLN A 26 -16.67 -4.50 5.31
N GLY A 27 -16.72 -3.40 4.53
CA GLY A 27 -16.60 -3.44 3.08
C GLY A 27 -15.28 -4.04 2.59
N PHE A 28 -14.15 -3.67 3.21
CA PHE A 28 -12.83 -4.23 2.92
C PHE A 28 -12.79 -5.75 3.19
N ARG A 29 -13.29 -6.21 4.34
CA ARG A 29 -13.36 -7.65 4.64
C ARG A 29 -14.23 -8.40 3.62
N ARG A 30 -15.39 -7.83 3.28
CA ARG A 30 -16.33 -8.45 2.33
C ARG A 30 -15.77 -8.50 0.90
N ILE A 31 -15.06 -7.46 0.44
CA ILE A 31 -14.51 -7.46 -0.92
C ILE A 31 -13.34 -8.43 -1.04
N ALA A 32 -12.48 -8.55 -0.02
CA ALA A 32 -11.34 -9.47 -0.02
C ALA A 32 -11.76 -10.95 -0.16
N GLN A 33 -12.98 -11.30 0.25
CA GLN A 33 -13.55 -12.64 0.12
C GLN A 33 -14.05 -12.96 -1.31
N LYS A 34 -14.14 -11.98 -2.22
CA LYS A 34 -14.67 -12.19 -3.58
C LYS A 34 -13.66 -12.76 -4.57
N PHE A 35 -12.40 -12.88 -4.19
CA PHE A 35 -11.33 -13.34 -5.06
C PHE A 35 -10.27 -14.12 -4.28
N ALA A 36 -9.43 -14.86 -5.00
CA ALA A 36 -8.36 -15.63 -4.39
C ALA A 36 -7.36 -14.71 -3.67
N LYS A 37 -6.77 -15.21 -2.58
CA LYS A 37 -5.71 -14.51 -1.85
C LYS A 37 -4.54 -14.20 -2.81
N PRO A 38 -4.10 -12.93 -2.92
CA PRO A 38 -3.00 -12.57 -3.79
C PRO A 38 -1.67 -13.15 -3.28
N LYS A 39 -0.75 -13.43 -4.21
CA LYS A 39 0.62 -13.85 -3.88
C LYS A 39 1.50 -12.69 -3.40
N ALA A 40 1.17 -11.47 -3.83
CA ALA A 40 1.78 -10.22 -3.39
C ALA A 40 0.84 -9.06 -3.76
N ILE A 41 1.03 -7.90 -3.13
CA ILE A 41 0.25 -6.68 -3.36
C ILE A 41 1.20 -5.56 -3.78
N LEU A 42 0.87 -4.90 -4.90
CA LEU A 42 1.41 -3.58 -5.23
C LEU A 42 0.44 -2.52 -4.68
N MET A 43 0.90 -1.73 -3.73
CA MET A 43 0.14 -0.68 -3.07
C MET A 43 0.58 0.70 -3.56
N ILE A 44 -0.35 1.54 -3.96
CA ILE A 44 -0.07 2.94 -4.32
C ILE A 44 -0.79 3.81 -3.29
N SER A 45 -0.02 4.52 -2.46
CA SER A 45 -0.58 5.35 -1.39
C SER A 45 -0.52 6.84 -1.73
N ALA A 46 -1.60 7.56 -1.43
CA ALA A 46 -1.65 9.02 -1.54
C ALA A 46 -0.68 9.74 -0.57
N HIS A 47 -0.15 9.02 0.42
CA HIS A 47 0.79 9.54 1.43
C HIS A 47 2.25 9.43 1.00
N TRP A 48 2.51 8.79 -0.15
CA TRP A 48 3.85 8.66 -0.68
C TRP A 48 3.95 9.24 -2.09
N TYR A 49 4.45 10.47 -2.16
CA TYR A 49 4.64 11.19 -3.40
C TYR A 49 5.96 11.96 -3.40
N GLY A 50 6.46 12.29 -4.59
CA GLY A 50 7.67 13.08 -4.77
C GLY A 50 7.90 13.44 -6.24
N ASN A 51 9.07 13.97 -6.57
CA ASN A 51 9.37 14.40 -7.94
C ASN A 51 9.83 13.25 -8.86
N ARG A 52 9.88 12.02 -8.32
CA ARG A 52 10.32 10.80 -8.99
C ARG A 52 9.53 9.61 -8.47
N LEU A 53 9.40 8.57 -9.29
CA LEU A 53 8.86 7.30 -8.84
C LEU A 53 9.88 6.60 -7.93
N GLN A 54 9.39 6.10 -6.80
CA GLN A 54 10.12 5.25 -5.89
C GLN A 54 9.30 4.00 -5.60
N VAL A 55 9.97 2.88 -5.34
CA VAL A 55 9.37 1.60 -4.97
C VAL A 55 10.03 1.07 -3.71
N THR A 56 9.25 0.57 -2.75
CA THR A 56 9.83 -0.06 -1.55
C THR A 56 10.56 -1.33 -1.96
N SER A 57 11.78 -1.55 -1.49
CA SER A 57 12.58 -2.72 -1.86
C SER A 57 13.15 -3.50 -0.66
N GLY A 58 12.83 -3.10 0.57
CA GLY A 58 13.23 -3.82 1.77
C GLY A 58 12.42 -5.10 1.98
N GLU A 59 13.02 -6.14 2.58
CA GLU A 59 12.32 -7.40 2.90
C GLU A 59 11.39 -7.27 4.11
N ARG A 60 11.66 -6.32 5.00
CA ARG A 60 10.88 -6.06 6.23
C ARG A 60 10.67 -4.56 6.41
N PRO A 61 9.81 -3.92 5.61
CA PRO A 61 9.54 -2.50 5.73
C PRO A 61 8.98 -2.16 7.10
N GLU A 62 9.42 -1.03 7.67
CA GLU A 62 8.85 -0.52 8.92
C GLU A 62 7.43 0.01 8.71
N MET A 63 6.75 0.33 9.80
CA MET A 63 5.49 1.07 9.76
C MET A 63 5.74 2.55 10.02
N ILE A 64 5.14 3.38 9.18
CA ILE A 64 5.18 4.84 9.28
C ILE A 64 3.85 5.31 9.88
N TYR A 65 3.95 6.08 10.96
CA TYR A 65 2.81 6.69 11.65
C TYR A 65 2.77 8.19 11.33
N ASP A 66 2.36 8.52 10.10
CA ASP A 66 2.34 9.86 9.52
C ASP A 66 1.04 10.64 9.84
N PHE A 67 0.63 10.60 11.11
CA PHE A 67 -0.51 11.33 11.65
C PHE A 67 -0.21 11.92 13.02
N TYR A 68 -0.96 12.95 13.42
CA TYR A 68 -0.74 13.68 14.67
C TYR A 68 -2.07 14.01 15.34
N GLY A 69 -2.06 14.16 16.67
CA GLY A 69 -3.25 14.53 17.46
C GLY A 69 -4.24 13.39 17.71
N PHE A 70 -3.89 12.15 17.40
CA PHE A 70 -4.72 10.96 17.62
C PHE A 70 -4.36 10.22 18.92
N PRO A 71 -5.26 9.37 19.45
CA PRO A 71 -5.00 8.58 20.65
C PRO A 71 -3.80 7.65 20.51
N ALA A 72 -3.07 7.42 21.61
CA ALA A 72 -1.87 6.57 21.64
C ALA A 72 -2.11 5.14 21.13
N ALA A 73 -3.32 4.61 21.32
CA ALA A 73 -3.73 3.29 20.80
C ALA A 73 -3.51 3.17 19.28
N LEU A 74 -3.64 4.25 18.53
CA LEU A 74 -3.46 4.24 17.08
C LEU A 74 -1.98 4.00 16.69
N SER A 75 -1.03 4.59 17.42
CA SER A 75 0.41 4.37 17.23
C SER A 75 0.89 3.00 17.72
N GLN A 76 0.02 2.20 18.34
CA GLN A 76 0.30 0.81 18.73
C GLN A 76 -0.22 -0.20 17.70
N VAL A 77 -0.98 0.24 16.69
CA VAL A 77 -1.52 -0.64 15.66
C VAL A 77 -0.38 -1.20 14.82
N GLN A 78 -0.29 -2.53 14.73
CA GLN A 78 0.70 -3.21 13.89
C GLN A 78 0.07 -3.87 12.66
N TYR A 79 0.85 -3.90 11.58
CA TYR A 79 0.60 -4.60 10.32
C TYR A 79 1.94 -4.98 9.66
N PRO A 80 2.64 -6.00 10.19
CA PRO A 80 4.02 -6.30 9.81
C PRO A 80 4.11 -7.15 8.53
N ALA A 81 3.49 -6.68 7.44
CA ALA A 81 3.55 -7.40 6.18
C ALA A 81 4.99 -7.47 5.64
N PRO A 82 5.44 -8.63 5.11
CA PRO A 82 6.77 -8.72 4.51
C PRO A 82 6.83 -7.84 3.26
N GLY A 83 8.02 -7.32 2.95
CA GLY A 83 8.28 -6.73 1.64
C GLY A 83 8.57 -7.79 0.59
N SER A 84 8.79 -7.37 -0.66
CA SER A 84 9.24 -8.27 -1.74
C SER A 84 10.22 -7.56 -2.67
N PRO A 85 11.54 -7.74 -2.48
CA PRO A 85 12.55 -7.22 -3.41
C PRO A 85 12.35 -7.73 -4.84
N GLU A 86 11.85 -8.95 -5.00
CA GLU A 86 11.50 -9.54 -6.30
C GLU A 86 10.39 -8.74 -7.00
N LEU A 87 9.27 -8.48 -6.31
CA LEU A 87 8.19 -7.67 -6.85
C LEU A 87 8.65 -6.24 -7.13
N ALA A 88 9.45 -5.64 -6.25
CA ALA A 88 10.01 -4.31 -6.48
C ALA A 88 10.87 -4.25 -7.76
N GLY A 89 11.69 -5.28 -8.00
CA GLY A 89 12.47 -5.43 -9.21
C GLY A 89 11.60 -5.60 -10.47
N LEU A 90 10.50 -6.36 -10.37
CA LEU A 90 9.52 -6.51 -11.43
C LEU A 90 8.82 -5.19 -11.76
N VAL A 91 8.34 -4.45 -10.75
CA VAL A 91 7.70 -3.14 -10.91
C VAL A 91 8.63 -2.17 -11.63
N ARG A 92 9.88 -2.05 -11.17
CA ARG A 92 10.89 -1.20 -11.83
C ARG A 92 11.15 -1.62 -13.29
N SER A 93 11.06 -2.92 -13.58
CA SER A 93 11.31 -3.43 -14.94
C SER A 93 10.13 -3.17 -15.88
N LEU A 94 8.90 -3.29 -15.38
CA LEU A 94 7.67 -3.03 -16.15
C LEU A 94 7.55 -1.55 -16.52
N LEU A 95 7.82 -0.65 -15.56
CA LEU A 95 7.67 0.79 -15.72
C LEU A 95 8.75 1.45 -16.59
N ARG A 96 9.61 0.70 -17.28
CA ARG A 96 10.61 1.28 -18.18
C ARG A 96 9.92 2.03 -19.34
N PRO A 97 10.42 3.21 -19.75
CA PRO A 97 11.74 3.77 -19.45
C PRO A 97 11.82 4.65 -18.19
N GLU A 98 10.77 4.70 -17.37
CA GLU A 98 10.76 5.54 -16.17
C GLU A 98 11.83 5.10 -15.17
N ASN A 99 12.52 6.07 -14.58
CA ASN A 99 13.52 5.80 -13.56
C ASN A 99 12.84 5.61 -12.20
N VAL A 100 12.49 4.36 -11.87
CA VAL A 100 11.94 3.98 -10.56
C VAL A 100 13.09 3.70 -9.59
N GLU A 101 13.23 4.57 -8.60
CA GLU A 101 14.23 4.45 -7.55
C GLU A 101 13.82 3.39 -6.51
N MET A 102 14.70 2.44 -6.22
CA MET A 102 14.44 1.42 -5.19
C MET A 102 14.80 1.98 -3.82
N ASN A 103 13.84 1.96 -2.89
CA ASN A 103 14.01 2.48 -1.54
C ASN A 103 13.91 1.34 -0.50
N PRO A 104 15.03 0.85 0.04
CA PRO A 104 15.04 -0.25 1.00
C PRO A 104 14.59 0.16 2.41
N GLU A 105 14.63 1.46 2.72
CA GLU A 105 14.34 2.00 4.07
C GLU A 105 12.91 2.50 4.22
N ARG A 106 12.20 2.75 3.10
CA ARG A 106 10.82 3.21 3.14
C ARG A 106 9.89 2.14 3.73
N GLY A 107 9.23 2.50 4.82
CA GLY A 107 8.13 1.75 5.43
C GLY A 107 6.76 2.03 4.81
N PHE A 108 5.73 1.36 5.34
CA PHE A 108 4.33 1.56 4.95
C PHE A 108 3.71 2.72 5.71
N ASP A 109 3.16 3.71 5.01
CA ASP A 109 2.35 4.80 5.59
C ASP A 109 0.96 4.33 6.05
N HIS A 110 0.28 5.16 6.86
CA HIS A 110 -1.02 4.78 7.42
C HIS A 110 -2.11 4.59 6.37
N GLY A 111 -2.06 5.34 5.26
CA GLY A 111 -3.01 5.17 4.16
C GLY A 111 -2.96 3.74 3.60
N ALA A 112 -1.78 3.11 3.61
CA ALA A 112 -1.62 1.73 3.21
C ALA A 112 -1.95 0.72 4.31
N TRP A 113 -1.27 0.78 5.47
CA TRP A 113 -1.43 -0.28 6.47
C TRP A 113 -2.79 -0.29 7.14
N ALA A 114 -3.49 0.85 7.25
CA ALA A 114 -4.84 0.90 7.81
C ALA A 114 -5.84 0.14 6.93
N VAL A 115 -5.74 0.29 5.60
CA VAL A 115 -6.58 -0.44 4.64
C VAL A 115 -6.22 -1.92 4.62
N LEU A 116 -4.92 -2.24 4.54
CA LEU A 116 -4.45 -3.62 4.44
C LEU A 116 -4.79 -4.45 5.68
N LYS A 117 -4.76 -3.86 6.88
CA LYS A 117 -5.20 -4.51 8.13
C LYS A 117 -6.62 -5.09 8.04
N HIS A 118 -7.50 -4.43 7.29
CA HIS A 118 -8.89 -4.87 7.13
C HIS A 118 -9.13 -5.70 5.86
N LEU A 119 -8.27 -5.60 4.84
CA LEU A 119 -8.31 -6.51 3.69
C LEU A 119 -7.75 -7.89 4.06
N TYR A 120 -6.61 -7.94 4.76
CA TYR A 120 -5.85 -9.15 5.06
C TYR A 120 -5.19 -9.06 6.45
N SER A 121 -5.96 -9.35 7.51
CA SER A 121 -5.55 -9.17 8.92
C SER A 121 -4.24 -9.88 9.32
N GLU A 122 -3.95 -11.02 8.69
CA GLU A 122 -2.80 -11.86 9.04
C GLU A 122 -1.45 -11.27 8.61
N ALA A 123 -1.45 -10.21 7.79
CA ALA A 123 -0.23 -9.55 7.31
C ALA A 123 0.81 -10.52 6.70
N ASP A 124 0.35 -11.60 6.06
CA ASP A 124 1.20 -12.68 5.53
C ASP A 124 1.36 -12.63 4.01
N ILE A 125 0.85 -11.57 3.38
CA ILE A 125 1.00 -11.30 1.95
C ILE A 125 2.11 -10.27 1.76
N PRO A 126 3.13 -10.53 0.92
CA PRO A 126 4.14 -9.54 0.61
C PRO A 126 3.55 -8.27 0.01
N VAL A 127 3.98 -7.11 0.51
CA VAL A 127 3.53 -5.79 0.05
C VAL A 127 4.72 -5.00 -0.47
N VAL A 128 4.55 -4.41 -1.65
CA VAL A 128 5.45 -3.39 -2.19
C VAL A 128 4.64 -2.13 -2.40
N GLN A 129 5.13 -0.99 -1.95
CA GLN A 129 4.56 0.29 -2.31
C GLN A 129 5.22 0.88 -3.56
N LEU A 130 4.46 1.65 -4.34
CA LEU A 130 4.94 2.53 -5.40
C LEU A 130 4.45 3.96 -5.12
N SER A 131 5.35 4.94 -5.20
CA SER A 131 5.04 6.36 -4.97
C SER A 131 4.33 7.00 -6.16
N LEU A 132 3.73 8.17 -5.93
CA LEU A 132 3.23 9.06 -6.97
C LEU A 132 4.30 10.08 -7.39
N ASN A 133 4.43 10.30 -8.70
CA ASN A 133 5.28 11.35 -9.26
C ASN A 133 4.51 12.66 -9.48
N LEU A 134 4.74 13.67 -8.64
CA LEU A 134 4.07 14.97 -8.73
C LEU A 134 4.46 15.81 -9.95
N MET A 135 5.55 15.46 -10.65
CA MET A 135 5.96 16.17 -11.85
C MET A 135 5.17 15.73 -13.09
N GLN A 136 4.32 14.71 -12.96
CA GLN A 136 3.57 14.14 -14.07
C GLN A 136 2.09 14.53 -14.02
N PRO A 137 1.42 14.72 -15.17
CA PRO A 137 0.00 15.00 -15.20
C PRO A 137 -0.83 13.75 -14.86
N ALA A 138 -2.08 13.94 -14.44
CA ALA A 138 -3.02 12.85 -14.14
C ALA A 138 -3.12 11.81 -15.27
N GLN A 139 -3.13 12.26 -16.53
CA GLN A 139 -3.17 11.37 -17.69
C GLN A 139 -1.98 10.40 -17.75
N TRP A 140 -0.78 10.84 -17.36
CA TRP A 140 0.41 9.99 -17.34
C TRP A 140 0.24 8.85 -16.32
N HIS A 141 -0.31 9.13 -15.14
CA HIS A 141 -0.59 8.10 -14.13
C HIS A 141 -1.64 7.08 -14.59
N PHE A 142 -2.53 7.46 -15.49
CA PHE A 142 -3.56 6.56 -16.03
C PHE A 142 -3.00 5.59 -17.09
N ILE A 143 -2.01 6.03 -17.89
CA ILE A 143 -1.53 5.28 -19.06
C ILE A 143 -0.21 4.54 -18.83
N ILE A 144 0.51 4.85 -17.75
CA ILE A 144 1.80 4.24 -17.46
C ILE A 144 1.65 2.71 -17.37
N ASN A 145 2.54 2.00 -18.06
CA ASN A 145 2.62 0.54 -18.10
C ASN A 145 3.97 0.09 -17.54
#